data_AF-F3FZR4-F1
#
_entry.id   AF-F3FZR4-F1
#
_cell.length_a   1.000
_cell.length_b   1.000
_cell.length_c   1.000
_cell.angle_alpha   90.00
_cell.angle_beta   90.00
_cell.angle_gamma   90.00
#
_symmetry.space_group_name_H-M   'P 1'
#
loop_
_entity.id
_entity.type
_entity.pdbx_description
1 polymer ?
#
loop_
_entity_poly.entity_id
_entity_poly.type
_entity_poly.pdbx_seq_one_letter_code
_entity_poly.pdbx_strand_id
1 'polypeptide(L)' 'NDDERYVYDGQGQRCRKISTSQASGRTLTNEVRYLPGLEIR' A
#
# COMPACT_ATOMS: atom_id res chain seq x y z
N ASN A 1 13.66 8.96 -3.44
CA ASN A 1 12.77 9.43 -2.37
C ASN A 1 11.55 8.58 -2.48
N ASP A 2 11.45 7.64 -1.58
CA ASP A 2 10.54 6.51 -1.67
C ASP A 2 9.71 6.56 -0.39
N ASP A 3 8.39 6.51 -0.53
CA ASP A 3 7.46 6.67 0.59
C ASP A 3 6.53 5.47 0.72
N GLU A 4 6.18 5.15 1.96
CA GLU A 4 5.17 4.14 2.26
C GLU A 4 4.12 4.75 3.18
N ARG A 5 2.85 4.61 2.79
CA ARG A 5 1.69 5.03 3.55
C ARG A 5 0.75 3.87 3.79
N TYR A 6 0.14 3.87 4.96
CA TYR A 6 -0.78 2.84 5.41
C TYR A 6 -2.14 3.47 5.71
N VAL A 7 -3.21 2.80 5.26
CA VAL A 7 -4.58 3.16 5.60
C VAL A 7 -5.16 2.08 6.48
N TYR A 8 -5.79 2.50 7.57
CA TYR A 8 -6.41 1.63 8.56
C TYR A 8 -7.92 1.87 8.60
N ASP A 9 -8.69 0.84 8.93
CA ASP A 9 -10.13 1.00 9.21
C ASP A 9 -10.38 1.56 10.62
N GLY A 10 -11.66 1.72 10.96
CA GLY A 10 -12.10 2.19 12.27
C GLY A 10 -11.80 1.23 13.43
N GLN A 11 -11.37 -0.01 13.17
CA GLN A 11 -10.91 -0.96 14.17
C GLN A 11 -9.37 -1.06 14.21
N GLY A 12 -8.66 -0.21 13.46
CA GLY A 12 -7.21 -0.20 13.40
C GLY A 12 -6.61 -1.32 12.54
N GLN A 13 -7.41 -2.05 11.76
CA GLN A 13 -6.86 -3.04 10.83
C GLN A 13 -6.32 -2.36 9.59
N ARG A 14 -5.16 -2.80 9.11
CA ARG A 14 -4.56 -2.24 7.91
C ARG A 14 -5.32 -2.71 6.68
N CYS A 15 -6.00 -1.78 6.00
CA CYS A 15 -6.78 -2.06 4.80
C CYS A 15 -6.01 -1.78 3.50
N ARG A 16 -4.99 -0.91 3.55
CA ARG A 16 -4.23 -0.54 2.37
C ARG A 16 -2.78 -0.20 2.68
N LYS A 17 -1.88 -0.56 1.75
CA LYS A 17 -0.51 -0.03 1.68
C LYS A 17 -0.34 0.67 0.34
N ILE A 18 0.12 1.91 0.36
CA ILE A 18 0.51 2.70 -0.81
C ILE A 18 2.02 2.88 -0.73
N SER A 19 2.74 2.54 -1.78
CA SER A 19 4.18 2.75 -1.88
C SER A 19 4.48 3.58 -3.11
N THR A 20 5.31 4.59 -2.95
CA THR A 20 5.78 5.43 -4.04
C THR A 20 7.29 5.31 -4.13
N SER A 21 7.81 5.13 -5.34
CA SER A 21 9.24 5.02 -5.60
C SER A 21 9.68 5.88 -6.78
N GLN A 22 10.89 6.41 -6.73
CA GLN A 22 11.47 7.15 -7.86
C GLN A 22 12.36 6.23 -8.68
N ALA A 23 11.99 5.98 -9.94
CA ALA A 23 12.76 5.15 -10.85
C ALA A 23 12.93 5.85 -12.20
N SER A 24 14.19 6.09 -12.59
CA SER A 24 14.55 6.68 -13.89
C SER A 24 13.78 7.97 -14.23
N GLY A 25 13.73 8.90 -13.28
CA GLY A 25 13.03 10.19 -13.43
C GLY A 25 11.49 10.10 -13.40
N ARG A 26 10.93 8.92 -13.13
CA ARG A 26 9.48 8.71 -13.00
C ARG A 26 9.13 8.31 -11.58
N THR A 27 7.91 8.66 -11.20
CA THR A 27 7.31 8.24 -9.94
C THR A 27 6.48 6.97 -10.20
N LEU A 28 6.84 5.88 -9.55
CA LEU A 28 6.10 4.62 -9.55
C LEU A 28 5.23 4.58 -8.29
N THR A 29 3.92 4.37 -8.43
CA THR A 29 3.01 4.21 -7.29
C THR A 29 2.41 2.82 -7.34
N ASN A 30 2.49 2.10 -6.22
CA ASN A 30 1.94 0.76 -6.05
C ASN A 30 0.93 0.74 -4.90
N GLU A 31 -0.20 0.06 -5.10
CA GLU A 31 -1.28 -0.06 -4.11
C GLU A 31 -1.57 -1.53 -3.82
N VAL A 32 -1.54 -1.90 -2.54
CA VAL A 32 -1.95 -3.21 -2.03
C VAL A 32 -3.19 -3.02 -1.16
N ARG A 33 -4.26 -3.78 -1.43
CA ARG A 33 -5.48 -3.81 -0.61
C ARG A 33 -5.53 -5.12 0.17
N TYR A 34 -5.68 -5.01 1.47
CA TYR A 34 -5.88 -6.15 2.35
C TYR A 34 -7.38 -6.38 2.47
N LEU A 35 -7.85 -7.52 1.97
CA LEU A 35 -9.24 -7.92 2.08
C LEU A 35 -9.36 -9.00 3.15
N PRO A 36 -10.32 -8.88 4.10
CA PRO A 36 -10.54 -9.90 5.11
C PRO A 36 -10.90 -11.23 4.42
N GLY A 37 -10.15 -12.29 4.73
CA GLY A 37 -10.36 -13.63 4.17
C GLY A 37 -9.74 -13.87 2.78
N LEU A 38 -8.99 -12.91 2.21
CA LEU A 38 -8.23 -13.13 0.98
C LEU A 38 -6.74 -13.34 1.29
N GLU A 39 -6.36 -14.60 1.47
CA GLU A 39 -4.96 -15.02 1.44
C GLU A 39 -4.56 -15.26 -0.02
N ILE A 40 -3.83 -14.33 -0.63
CA ILE A 40 -3.15 -14.60 -1.90
C ILE A 40 -1.92 -15.45 -1.57
N ARG A 41 -1.95 -16.71 -1.97
CA ARG A 41 -0.88 -17.71 -1.83
C ARG A 41 -0.21 -17.98 -3.16
#